data_AF-A0A3D1DQJ0-F1
#
_entry.id   AF-A0A3D1DQJ0-F1
#
_cell.length_a   1.000
_cell.length_b   1.000
_cell.length_c   1.000
_cell.angle_alpha   90.00
_cell.angle_beta   90.00
_cell.angle_gamma   90.00
#
_symmetry.space_group_name_H-M   'P 1'
#
loop_
_entity.id
_entity.type
_entity.pdbx_description
1 polymer ?
#
loop_
_entity_poly.entity_id
_entity_poly.type
_entity_poly.pdbx_seq_one_letter_code
_entity_poly.pdbx_strand_id
1 'polypeptide(L)'
;MAAFDLMWERIGEQVTSSIFRIEIQSPEFVGSLWEVAATSHAEAGSVYDEVATEQTEGGGPQPGAEVEVIQPIRNTAPRVGRNDPCPCGSGKKYKKCCGSPN
;
A
#
# COMPACT_ATOMS: atom_id res chain seq x y z
N MET A 1 -13.65 -8.32 -21.67
CA MET A 1 -14.22 -9.40 -20.83
C MET A 1 -13.43 -10.71 -20.97
N ALA A 2 -12.86 -11.02 -22.15
CA ALA A 2 -12.08 -12.25 -22.40
C ALA A 2 -10.94 -12.59 -21.43
N ALA A 3 -10.28 -11.59 -20.81
CA ALA A 3 -9.19 -11.86 -19.85
C ALA A 3 -9.68 -12.53 -18.56
N PHE A 4 -10.92 -12.26 -18.15
CA PHE A 4 -11.52 -12.87 -16.97
C PHE A 4 -11.94 -14.31 -17.25
N ASP A 5 -12.51 -14.56 -18.43
CA ASP A 5 -12.92 -15.92 -18.85
C ASP A 5 -11.69 -16.84 -18.96
N LEU A 6 -10.60 -16.37 -19.56
CA LEU A 6 -9.33 -17.10 -19.64
C LEU A 6 -8.70 -17.35 -18.26
N MET A 7 -8.82 -16.40 -17.33
CA MET A 7 -8.36 -16.58 -15.95
C MET A 7 -9.20 -17.66 -15.25
N TRP A 8 -10.53 -17.64 -15.44
CA TRP A 8 -11.45 -18.57 -14.81
C TRP A 8 -11.25 -20.01 -15.29
N GLU A 9 -11.07 -20.20 -16.60
CA GLU A 9 -10.74 -21.49 -17.20
C GLU A 9 -9.43 -22.05 -16.63
N ARG A 10 -8.39 -21.22 -16.52
CA ARG A 10 -7.10 -21.62 -15.96
C ARG A 10 -7.17 -22.03 -14.49
N ILE A 11 -7.98 -21.32 -13.70
CA ILE A 11 -8.21 -21.67 -12.29
C ILE A 11 -8.93 -23.01 -12.18
N GLY A 12 -9.95 -23.25 -13.02
CA GLY A 12 -10.68 -24.51 -13.06
C GLY A 12 -9.78 -25.71 -13.37
N GLU A 13 -8.90 -25.57 -14.37
CA GLU A 13 -7.91 -26.60 -14.71
C GLU A 13 -6.93 -26.87 -13.56
N GLN A 14 -6.45 -25.82 -12.90
CA GLN A 14 -5.50 -25.95 -11.80
C GLN A 14 -6.12 -26.66 -10.58
N VAL A 15 -7.36 -26.30 -10.22
CA VAL A 15 -8.07 -26.92 -9.08
C VAL A 15 -8.41 -28.37 -9.37
N THR A 16 -8.96 -28.67 -10.54
CA THR A 16 -9.30 -30.06 -10.92
C THR A 16 -8.05 -30.93 -10.99
N SER A 17 -6.98 -30.45 -11.62
CA SER A 17 -5.71 -31.17 -11.61
C SER A 17 -5.16 -31.38 -10.20
N SER A 18 -5.32 -30.42 -9.29
CA SER A 18 -4.81 -30.57 -7.92
C SER A 18 -5.61 -31.62 -7.14
N ILE A 19 -6.94 -31.66 -7.31
CA ILE A 19 -7.82 -32.66 -6.69
C ILE A 19 -7.50 -34.07 -7.19
N PHE A 20 -7.35 -34.24 -8.51
CA PHE A 20 -7.13 -35.56 -9.11
C PHE A 20 -5.67 -36.05 -9.03
N ARG A 21 -4.69 -35.15 -8.87
CA ARG A 21 -3.27 -35.50 -8.65
C ARG A 21 -2.87 -35.54 -7.17
N ILE A 22 -3.81 -35.26 -6.27
CA ILE A 22 -3.65 -35.52 -4.84
C ILE A 22 -3.70 -37.04 -4.64
N GLU A 23 -2.60 -37.71 -4.97
CA GLU A 23 -2.28 -38.95 -4.28
C GLU A 23 -2.19 -38.60 -2.80
N ILE A 24 -2.81 -39.43 -1.97
CA ILE A 24 -2.98 -39.25 -0.52
C ILE A 24 -1.60 -39.17 0.14
N GLN A 25 -0.96 -38.01 0.05
CA GLN A 25 0.19 -37.68 0.86
C GLN A 25 -0.36 -37.38 2.25
N SER A 26 0.37 -37.91 3.23
CA SER A 26 0.10 -37.88 4.65
C SER A 26 -0.56 -36.58 5.13
N PRO A 27 -1.38 -36.61 6.19
CA PRO A 27 -2.05 -35.43 6.74
C PRO A 27 -1.17 -34.18 6.95
N GLU A 28 0.15 -34.35 7.08
CA GLU A 28 1.17 -33.28 7.09
C GLU A 28 1.23 -32.42 5.80
N PHE A 29 0.89 -32.97 4.63
CA PHE A 29 0.94 -32.25 3.34
C PHE A 29 -0.20 -31.23 3.18
N VAL A 30 -1.36 -31.50 3.80
CA VAL A 30 -2.51 -30.57 3.77
C VAL A 30 -2.19 -29.30 4.57
N GLY A 31 -1.34 -29.40 5.59
CA GLY A 31 -0.85 -28.26 6.37
C GLY A 31 -0.04 -27.28 5.52
N SER A 32 0.83 -27.76 4.63
CA SER A 32 1.73 -26.90 3.83
C SER A 32 1.04 -26.19 2.66
N LEU A 33 -0.11 -26.69 2.18
CA LEU A 33 -0.86 -26.03 1.11
C LEU A 33 -1.74 -24.87 1.62
N TRP A 34 -2.04 -24.87 2.93
CA TRP A 34 -2.80 -23.84 3.64
C TRP A 34 -1.95 -23.04 4.63
N GLU A 35 -0.64 -23.27 4.65
CA GLU A 35 0.31 -22.36 5.28
C GLU A 35 0.41 -21.14 4.36
N VAL A 36 -0.62 -20.29 4.47
CA VAL A 36 -0.65 -18.92 3.98
C VAL A 36 0.75 -18.39 4.21
N ALA A 37 1.46 -18.12 3.11
CA ALA A 37 2.77 -17.49 3.14
C ALA A 37 2.67 -16.37 4.16
N ALA A 38 3.24 -16.60 5.34
CA ALA A 38 3.42 -15.56 6.33
C ALA A 38 4.50 -14.71 5.71
N THR A 39 4.07 -13.81 4.83
CA THR A 39 4.86 -12.70 4.35
C THR A 39 5.10 -11.90 5.62
N SER A 40 6.18 -12.22 6.33
CA SER A 40 6.76 -11.30 7.28
C SER A 40 7.03 -10.06 6.45
N HIS A 41 6.39 -8.96 6.81
CA HIS A 41 6.81 -7.66 6.34
C HIS A 41 8.24 -7.48 6.86
N ALA A 42 9.23 -7.95 6.08
CA ALA A 42 10.58 -7.46 6.18
C ALA A 42 10.44 -5.99 5.82
N GLU A 43 10.50 -5.17 6.85
CA GLU A 43 10.56 -3.73 6.74
C GLU A 43 11.59 -3.38 5.66
N ALA A 44 11.08 -2.97 4.50
CA ALA A 44 11.92 -2.45 3.45
C ALA A 44 12.64 -1.25 4.07
N GLY A 45 13.95 -1.39 4.25
CA GLY A 45 14.81 -0.34 4.74
C GLY A 45 14.44 0.93 3.99
N SER A 46 14.17 1.99 4.75
CA SER A 46 13.79 3.23 4.13
C SER A 46 14.89 3.69 3.18
N VAL A 47 14.53 4.10 1.98
CA VAL A 47 15.43 4.70 0.98
C VAL A 47 16.22 5.89 1.55
N TYR A 48 15.78 6.48 2.67
CA TYR A 48 16.48 7.55 3.38
C TYR A 48 17.66 7.08 4.25
N ASP A 49 17.78 5.78 4.56
CA ASP A 49 18.86 5.23 5.40
C ASP A 49 20.06 4.75 4.56
N GLU A 50 19.83 4.26 3.34
CA GLU A 50 20.93 3.83 2.44
C GLU A 50 21.72 5.01 1.86
N VAL A 51 21.14 6.21 1.80
CA VAL A 51 21.85 7.42 1.34
C VAL A 51 22.86 7.95 2.37
N ALA A 52 22.85 7.43 3.62
CA ALA A 52 23.77 7.87 4.67
C ALA A 52 25.13 7.15 4.66
N THR A 53 25.26 5.99 4.00
CA THR A 53 26.48 5.15 4.11
C THR A 53 27.30 4.98 2.84
N GLU A 54 26.90 5.57 1.71
CA GLU A 54 27.69 5.53 0.47
C GLU A 54 28.06 6.93 -0.02
N GLN A 55 28.70 7.74 0.83
CA GLN A 55 29.51 8.87 0.38
C GLN A 55 30.79 9.00 1.23
N THR A 56 31.58 7.93 1.25
CA THR A 56 33.04 8.09 1.36
C THR A 56 33.60 7.80 -0.02
N GLU A 57 34.38 8.76 -0.53
CA GLU A 57 35.17 8.73 -1.76
C GLU A 57 34.45 9.17 -3.05
N GLY A 58 34.45 10.48 -3.28
CA GLY A 58 34.53 11.00 -4.65
C GLY A 58 33.75 12.29 -4.92
N GLY A 59 34.38 13.44 -4.68
CA GLY A 59 33.95 14.72 -5.26
C GLY A 59 33.43 15.71 -4.23
N GLY A 60 34.32 16.59 -3.75
CA GLY A 60 33.97 17.65 -2.80
C GLY A 60 32.98 18.68 -3.37
N PRO A 61 32.17 19.35 -2.52
CA PRO A 61 31.20 20.36 -2.97
C PRO A 61 31.88 21.63 -3.50
N GLN A 62 31.43 22.11 -4.66
CA GLN A 62 31.68 23.51 -5.04
C GLN A 62 30.82 24.42 -4.13
N PRO A 63 31.37 25.50 -3.57
CA PRO A 63 30.63 26.36 -2.66
C PRO A 63 29.73 27.29 -3.47
N GLY A 64 28.41 27.24 -3.27
CA GLY A 64 27.52 28.31 -3.73
C GLY A 64 26.15 27.93 -4.29
N ALA A 65 25.65 26.72 -4.10
CA ALA A 65 24.26 26.40 -4.42
C ALA A 65 23.53 25.94 -3.15
N GLU A 66 22.83 26.89 -2.54
CA GLU A 66 21.86 26.62 -1.47
C GLU A 66 20.70 25.80 -2.05
N VAL A 67 20.71 24.49 -1.78
CA VAL A 67 19.60 23.61 -2.14
C VAL A 67 18.52 23.78 -1.07
N GLU A 68 17.48 24.56 -1.41
CA GLU A 68 16.31 24.72 -0.55
C GLU A 68 15.53 23.39 -0.53
N VAL A 69 15.68 22.64 0.57
CA VAL A 69 14.95 21.38 0.77
C VAL A 69 13.46 21.72 0.92
N ILE A 70 12.67 21.40 -0.10
CA ILE A 70 11.22 21.62 -0.08
C ILE A 70 10.61 20.73 1.00
N GLN A 71 10.15 21.34 2.08
CA GLN A 71 9.48 20.62 3.17
C GLN A 71 8.11 20.10 2.71
N PRO A 72 7.71 18.88 3.13
CA PRO A 72 6.42 18.32 2.76
C PRO A 72 5.27 19.14 3.36
N ILE A 73 4.32 19.53 2.52
CA ILE A 73 3.11 20.26 2.94
C ILE A 73 2.28 19.35 3.86
N ARG A 74 2.29 19.65 5.16
CA ARG A 74 1.42 18.99 6.15
C ARG A 74 0.20 19.87 6.37
N ASN A 75 -1.00 19.29 6.24
CA ASN A 75 -2.23 20.00 6.61
C ASN A 75 -2.29 20.12 8.14
N THR A 76 -1.85 21.27 8.66
CA THR A 76 -1.88 21.62 10.08
C THR A 76 -3.23 22.18 10.52
N ALA A 77 -4.16 22.41 9.59
CA ALA A 77 -5.47 22.93 9.92
C ALA A 77 -6.29 21.88 10.70
N PRO A 78 -7.11 22.32 11.67
CA PRO A 78 -7.97 21.42 12.41
C PRO A 78 -8.94 20.71 11.45
N ARG A 79 -9.01 19.38 11.55
CA ARG A 79 -9.96 18.59 10.75
C ARG A 79 -11.37 18.87 11.24
N VAL A 80 -12.21 19.43 10.36
CA VAL A 80 -13.63 19.65 10.64
C VAL A 80 -14.34 18.31 10.73
N GLY A 81 -15.00 18.04 11.85
CA GLY A 81 -15.78 16.83 12.06
C GLY A 81 -17.03 16.80 11.18
N ARG A 82 -17.45 15.59 10.78
CA ARG A 82 -18.59 15.39 9.87
C ARG A 82 -19.90 16.06 10.35
N ASN A 83 -20.10 16.18 11.66
CA ASN A 83 -21.31 16.78 12.25
C ASN A 83 -21.14 18.25 12.71
N ASP A 84 -19.93 18.81 12.63
CA ASP A 84 -19.63 20.18 13.08
C ASP A 84 -20.29 21.24 12.19
N PRO A 85 -20.47 22.47 12.68
CA PRO A 85 -20.93 23.57 11.83
C PRO A 85 -20.00 23.76 10.63
N CYS A 86 -20.58 23.91 9.43
CA CYS A 86 -19.81 24.11 8.21
C CYS A 86 -19.02 25.42 8.28
N PRO A 87 -17.70 25.42 8.01
CA PRO A 87 -16.88 26.64 7.99
C PRO A 87 -17.25 27.60 6.85
N CYS A 88 -18.10 27.15 5.91
CA CYS A 88 -18.65 27.94 4.81
C CYS A 88 -19.72 28.96 5.24
N GLY A 89 -20.07 29.04 6.52
CA GLY A 89 -21.05 30.02 7.04
C GLY A 89 -22.52 29.67 6.76
N SER A 90 -22.82 28.47 6.25
CA SER A 90 -24.19 28.07 5.89
C SER A 90 -25.09 27.73 7.08
N GLY A 91 -24.54 27.66 8.30
CA GLY A 91 -25.25 27.22 9.51
C GLY A 91 -25.64 25.74 9.53
N LYS A 92 -25.32 24.98 8.47
CA LYS A 92 -25.62 23.54 8.35
C LYS A 92 -24.45 22.70 8.85
N LYS A 93 -24.72 21.46 9.29
CA LYS A 93 -23.67 20.47 9.62
C LYS A 93 -22.81 20.19 8.38
N TYR A 94 -21.50 20.00 8.55
CA TYR A 94 -20.53 19.80 7.46
C TYR A 94 -20.98 18.72 6.45
N LYS A 95 -21.45 17.56 6.94
CA LYS A 95 -21.98 16.46 6.10
C LYS A 95 -23.21 16.76 5.25
N LYS A 96 -23.91 17.86 5.53
CA LYS A 96 -25.11 18.30 4.80
C LYS A 96 -24.82 19.55 3.95
N CYS A 97 -23.55 19.97 3.87
CA CYS A 97 -23.12 21.15 3.13
C CYS A 97 -21.87 20.79 2.31
N CYS A 98 -20.68 21.26 2.68
CA CYS A 98 -19.44 21.00 1.92
C CYS A 98 -18.95 19.55 1.97
N GLY A 99 -19.42 18.74 2.93
CA GLY A 99 -19.07 17.33 3.07
C GLY A 99 -20.14 16.36 2.53
N SER A 100 -21.14 16.86 1.81
CA SER A 100 -22.08 15.99 1.09
C SER A 100 -21.42 15.47 -0.19
N PRO A 101 -21.46 14.16 -0.49
CA PRO A 101 -21.23 13.71 -1.86
C PRO A 101 -22.39 14.24 -2.72
N ASN A 102 -22.09 14.88 -3.84
CA ASN A 102 -23.11 15.29 -4.82
C ASN A 102 -23.88 14.08 -5.34
#